data_AF-A0AA97GEP1-F1
#
_entry.id   AF-A0AA97GEP1-F1
#
_cell.length_a   1.000
_cell.length_b   1.000
_cell.length_c   1.000
_cell.angle_alpha   90.00
_cell.angle_beta   90.00
_cell.angle_gamma   90.00
#
_symmetry.space_group_name_H-M   'P 1'
#
loop_
_entity.id
_entity.type
_entity.pdbx_description
1 polymer ?
#
loop_
_entity_poly.entity_id
_entity_poly.type
_entity_poly.pdbx_seq_one_letter_code
_entity_poly.pdbx_strand_id
1 'polypeptide(L)'
;MKIELSLLEEAIVAIFKEMKVQGMDNIDLDADFYWNVPSESIYDIYNEPTQLDIGQLEADYEMLCKAKENELLIKYNLKNISAILRYLSEKHAI
;
A
#
# COMPACT_ATOMS: atom_id res chain seq x y z
N MET A 1 15.16 -5.03 -16.29
CA MET A 1 15.11 -5.67 -14.95
C MET A 1 13.88 -6.57 -14.89
N LYS A 2 13.93 -7.70 -14.18
CA LYS A 2 12.76 -8.54 -13.89
C LYS A 2 12.57 -8.57 -12.38
N ILE A 3 11.32 -8.74 -11.93
CA ILE A 3 10.97 -8.86 -10.52
C ILE A 3 10.46 -10.29 -10.30
N GLU A 4 10.99 -10.97 -9.29
CA GLU A 4 10.53 -12.28 -8.88
C GLU A 4 9.40 -12.13 -7.86
N LEU A 5 8.22 -12.66 -8.19
CA LEU A 5 7.05 -12.54 -7.31
C LEU A 5 7.23 -13.32 -6.00
N SER A 6 7.95 -14.45 -6.03
CA SER A 6 8.29 -15.24 -4.84
C SER A 6 9.10 -14.42 -3.84
N LEU A 7 10.10 -13.68 -4.32
CA LEU A 7 10.90 -12.81 -3.46
C LEU A 7 10.04 -11.71 -2.79
N LEU A 8 9.11 -11.11 -3.55
CA LEU A 8 8.22 -10.09 -2.98
C LEU A 8 7.27 -10.68 -1.93
N GLU A 9 6.71 -11.85 -2.20
CA GLU A 9 5.86 -12.57 -1.24
C GLU A 9 6.61 -12.87 0.05
N GLU A 10 7.80 -13.48 -0.05
CA GLU A 10 8.65 -13.81 1.08
C GLU A 10 9.05 -12.58 1.89
N ALA A 11 9.45 -11.50 1.21
CA ALA A 11 9.84 -10.24 1.85
C ALA A 11 8.68 -9.62 2.64
N ILE A 12 7.49 -9.54 2.04
CA ILE A 12 6.30 -9.00 2.71
C ILE A 12 5.95 -9.84 3.94
N VAL A 13 5.91 -11.18 3.80
CA VAL A 13 5.61 -12.06 4.93
C VAL A 13 6.62 -11.89 6.06
N ALA A 14 7.91 -11.79 5.74
CA ALA A 14 8.96 -11.60 6.74
C ALA A 14 8.81 -10.27 7.50
N ILE A 15 8.54 -9.16 6.79
CA ILE A 15 8.35 -7.83 7.38
C ILE A 15 7.13 -7.83 8.32
N PHE A 16 5.98 -8.31 7.88
CA PHE A 16 4.79 -8.35 8.75
C PHE A 16 4.95 -9.29 9.94
N LYS A 17 5.70 -10.38 9.80
CA LYS A 17 6.00 -11.26 10.93
C LYS A 17 6.85 -10.54 11.97
N GLU A 18 7.84 -9.78 11.53
CA GLU A 18 8.72 -8.98 12.39
C GLU A 18 7.92 -7.90 13.13
N MET A 19 7.09 -7.12 12.44
CA MET A 19 6.21 -6.11 13.05
C MET A 19 5.28 -6.70 14.13
N LYS A 20 4.69 -7.87 13.86
CA LYS A 20 3.84 -8.57 14.84
C LYS A 20 4.61 -9.05 16.06
N VAL A 21 5.87 -9.50 15.90
CA VAL A 21 6.73 -9.87 17.04
C VAL A 21 7.01 -8.66 17.94
N GLN A 22 7.01 -7.44 17.38
CA GLN A 22 7.11 -6.20 18.15
C GLN A 22 5.78 -5.75 18.79
N GLY A 23 4.69 -6.51 18.64
CA GLY A 23 3.38 -6.19 19.22
C GLY A 23 2.50 -5.28 18.36
N MET A 24 2.83 -5.08 17.07
CA MET A 24 2.05 -4.25 16.15
C MET A 24 0.92 -5.05 15.47
N ASP A 25 -0.08 -5.46 16.24
CA ASP A 25 -1.25 -6.17 15.69
C ASP A 25 -2.24 -5.23 15.00
N ASN A 26 -2.35 -4.00 15.50
CA ASN A 26 -3.19 -2.94 14.97
C ASN A 26 -2.39 -1.63 14.99
N ILE A 27 -2.63 -0.78 14.00
CA ILE A 27 -1.95 0.49 13.84
C ILE A 27 -3.01 1.57 13.67
N ASP A 28 -2.95 2.59 14.51
CA ASP A 28 -3.78 3.77 14.37
C ASP A 28 -3.24 4.65 13.22
N LEU A 29 -4.16 5.15 12.39
CA LEU A 29 -3.81 6.10 11.33
C LEU A 29 -3.66 7.50 11.94
N ASP A 30 -2.43 8.02 11.98
CA ASP A 30 -2.14 9.40 12.39
C ASP A 30 -2.28 10.41 11.23
N ALA A 31 -2.40 9.88 10.02
CA ALA A 31 -2.73 10.56 8.78
C ALA A 31 -3.55 9.60 7.93
N ASP A 32 -4.54 10.12 7.21
CA ASP A 32 -5.46 9.31 6.41
C ASP A 32 -5.39 9.67 4.92
N PHE A 33 -5.33 10.96 4.60
CA PHE A 33 -5.22 11.42 3.23
C PHE A 33 -3.77 11.46 2.74
N TYR A 34 -3.55 11.10 1.48
CA TYR A 34 -2.25 11.20 0.82
C TYR A 34 -2.39 11.73 -0.61
N TRP A 35 -1.33 12.38 -1.09
CA TRP A 35 -1.24 12.79 -2.49
C TRP A 35 -1.01 11.55 -3.37
N ASN A 36 -1.93 11.29 -4.29
CA ASN A 36 -1.86 10.22 -5.26
C ASN A 36 -1.49 10.78 -6.64
N VAL A 37 -0.43 10.25 -7.25
CA VAL A 37 -0.11 10.56 -8.65
C VAL A 37 -0.96 9.65 -9.55
N PRO A 38 -1.73 10.20 -10.51
CA PRO A 38 -2.49 9.37 -11.46
C PRO A 38 -1.62 8.34 -12.20
N SER A 39 -2.20 7.18 -12.52
CA SER A 39 -1.45 6.05 -13.10
C SER A 39 -0.79 6.38 -14.44
N GLU A 40 -1.40 7.27 -15.22
CA GLU A 40 -0.87 7.79 -16.48
C GLU A 40 0.36 8.69 -16.30
N SER A 41 0.53 9.30 -15.13
CA SER A 41 1.61 10.27 -14.85
C SER A 41 2.73 9.72 -13.97
N ILE A 42 2.47 8.68 -13.16
CA ILE A 42 3.44 8.19 -12.15
C ILE A 42 4.76 7.65 -12.74
N TYR A 43 4.77 7.29 -14.02
CA TYR A 43 5.98 6.84 -14.74
C TYR A 43 6.41 7.77 -15.88
N ASP A 44 5.74 8.90 -16.06
CA ASP A 44 6.11 9.89 -17.08
C ASP A 44 7.15 10.86 -16.52
N ILE A 45 8.42 10.44 -16.54
CA ILE A 45 9.52 11.23 -15.98
C ILE A 45 9.81 12.52 -16.76
N TYR A 46 9.25 12.68 -17.96
CA TYR A 46 9.52 13.83 -18.82
C TYR A 46 8.45 14.92 -18.67
N ASN A 47 7.28 14.59 -18.12
CA ASN A 47 6.21 15.55 -17.88
C ASN A 47 5.80 15.50 -16.41
N GLU A 48 5.94 16.63 -15.72
CA GLU A 48 5.48 16.73 -14.33
C GLU A 48 3.96 16.50 -14.24
N PRO A 49 3.46 15.73 -13.25
CA PRO A 49 2.04 15.55 -13.05
C PRO A 49 1.37 16.90 -12.78
N THR A 50 0.50 17.33 -13.70
CA THR A 50 -0.19 18.63 -13.56
C THR A 50 -1.42 18.56 -12.67
N GLN A 51 -1.91 17.35 -12.38
CA GLN A 51 -3.01 17.08 -11.47
C GLN A 51 -2.61 15.93 -10.54
N LEU A 52 -2.76 16.17 -9.25
CA LEU A 52 -2.64 15.14 -8.22
C LEU A 52 -4.04 14.81 -7.72
N ASP A 53 -4.29 13.53 -7.49
CA ASP A 53 -5.47 13.06 -6.80
C ASP A 53 -5.21 12.98 -5.30
N ILE A 54 -6.29 12.85 -4.52
CA ILE A 54 -6.23 12.55 -3.10
C ILE A 54 -6.69 11.12 -2.90
N GLY A 55 -5.82 10.29 -2.33
CA GLY A 55 -6.19 8.98 -1.80
C GLY A 55 -6.49 9.06 -0.30
N GLN A 56 -7.12 8.01 0.22
CA GLN A 56 -7.51 7.90 1.63
C GLN A 56 -7.22 6.47 2.12
N LEU A 57 -6.37 6.34 3.14
CA LEU A 57 -5.90 5.07 3.68
C LEU A 57 -7.03 4.25 4.29
N GLU A 58 -7.99 4.90 4.97
CA GLU A 58 -9.20 4.24 5.47
C GLU A 58 -9.99 3.60 4.32
N ALA A 59 -10.21 4.33 3.23
CA ALA A 59 -10.93 3.81 2.07
C ALA A 59 -10.15 2.65 1.39
N ASP A 60 -8.83 2.74 1.32
CA ASP A 60 -7.98 1.66 0.82
C ASP A 60 -8.08 0.40 1.68
N TYR A 61 -8.06 0.53 3.00
CA TYR A 61 -8.20 -0.58 3.93
C TYR A 61 -9.61 -1.19 3.88
N GLU A 62 -10.66 -0.37 3.85
CA GLU A 62 -12.05 -0.85 3.67
C GLU A 62 -12.22 -1.64 2.38
N MET A 63 -11.61 -1.19 1.28
CA MET A 63 -11.66 -1.88 0.00
C MET A 63 -11.02 -3.27 0.10
N LEU A 64 -9.93 -3.41 0.87
CA LEU A 64 -9.30 -4.70 1.13
C LEU A 64 -10.17 -5.61 1.99
N CYS A 65 -10.81 -5.08 3.04
CA CYS A 65 -11.76 -5.82 3.87
C CYS A 65 -12.92 -6.37 3.03
N LYS A 66 -13.59 -5.50 2.26
CA LYS A 66 -14.69 -5.87 1.36
C LYS A 66 -14.25 -6.90 0.32
N ALA A 67 -13.08 -6.72 -0.31
CA ALA A 67 -12.56 -7.68 -1.28
C ALA A 67 -12.26 -9.04 -0.64
N LYS A 68 -11.70 -9.07 0.58
CA LYS A 68 -11.43 -10.30 1.33
C LYS A 68 -12.72 -11.05 1.68
N GLU A 69 -13.72 -10.35 2.22
CA GLU A 69 -15.00 -10.93 2.61
C GLU A 69 -15.75 -11.58 1.44
N ASN A 70 -15.58 -11.03 0.24
CA ASN A 70 -16.22 -11.54 -0.98
C ASN A 70 -15.34 -12.52 -1.77
N GLU A 71 -14.15 -12.89 -1.26
CA GLU A 71 -13.16 -13.72 -1.97
C GLU A 71 -12.70 -13.13 -3.33
N LEU A 72 -12.65 -11.80 -3.43
CA LEU A 72 -12.33 -11.03 -4.63
C LEU A 72 -10.98 -10.31 -4.54
N LEU A 73 -10.06 -10.76 -3.69
CA LEU A 73 -8.70 -10.22 -3.66
C LEU A 73 -7.98 -10.57 -4.96
N ILE A 74 -7.71 -9.56 -5.77
CA ILE A 74 -7.07 -9.69 -7.09
C ILE A 74 -5.93 -8.67 -7.23
N LYS A 75 -5.16 -8.79 -8.32
CA LYS A 75 -4.03 -7.89 -8.62
C LYS A 75 -4.39 -6.39 -8.58
N TYR A 76 -5.64 -6.02 -8.81
CA TYR A 76 -6.10 -4.63 -8.71
C TYR A 76 -5.92 -4.07 -7.29
N ASN A 77 -6.09 -4.90 -6.26
CA ASN A 77 -5.95 -4.51 -4.87
C ASN A 77 -4.51 -4.20 -4.45
N LEU A 78 -3.52 -4.52 -5.29
CA LEU A 78 -2.11 -4.16 -5.02
C LEU A 78 -1.93 -2.66 -4.84
N LYS A 79 -2.75 -1.82 -5.50
CA LYS A 79 -2.68 -0.37 -5.30
C LYS A 79 -3.06 0.03 -3.87
N ASN A 80 -4.12 -0.56 -3.32
CA ASN A 80 -4.60 -0.29 -1.96
C ASN A 80 -3.56 -0.78 -0.95
N ILE A 81 -3.01 -1.98 -1.17
CA ILE A 81 -1.91 -2.52 -0.35
C ILE A 81 -0.70 -1.58 -0.43
N SER A 82 -0.33 -1.09 -1.62
CA SER A 82 0.85 -0.23 -1.79
C SER A 82 0.75 1.09 -1.03
N ALA A 83 -0.44 1.70 -0.98
CA ALA A 83 -0.67 2.93 -0.21
C ALA A 83 -0.48 2.67 1.30
N ILE A 84 -1.05 1.57 1.81
CA ILE A 84 -0.89 1.17 3.20
C ILE A 84 0.58 0.84 3.52
N LEU A 85 1.26 0.05 2.66
CA LEU A 85 2.68 -0.27 2.86
C LEU A 85 3.55 0.99 2.85
N ARG A 86 3.24 1.98 2.00
CA ARG A 86 3.92 3.28 2.00
C ARG A 86 3.74 3.98 3.34
N TYR A 87 2.50 4.11 3.83
CA TYR A 87 2.23 4.70 5.14
C TYR A 87 3.01 4.00 6.26
N LEU A 88 2.97 2.66 6.30
CA LEU A 88 3.71 1.88 7.30
C LEU A 88 5.22 2.14 7.21
N SER A 89 5.78 2.22 6.00
CA SER A 89 7.19 2.52 5.81
C SER A 89 7.61 3.93 6.20
N GLU A 90 6.68 4.88 6.31
CA GLU A 90 7.00 6.27 6.65
C GLU A 90 6.76 6.56 8.13
N LYS A 91 5.71 5.96 8.70
CA LYS A 91 5.30 6.19 10.10
C LYS A 91 5.83 5.14 11.08
N HIS A 92 6.31 4.00 10.57
CA HIS A 92 6.77 2.88 11.39
C HIS A 92 8.08 2.25 10.87
N ALA A 93 8.84 2.96 10.03
CA ALA A 93 10.21 2.55 9.73
C ALA A 93 11.14 2.97 10.87
N ILE A 94 11.23 2.08 11.87
CA ILE A 94 12.14 2.14 13.03
C ILE A 94 11.71 3.14 14.12
#